data_AF-A0A7S1WQ37-F1
#
_entry.id   AF-A0A7S1WQ37-F1
#
_cell.length_a   1.000
_cell.length_b   1.000
_cell.length_c   1.000
_cell.angle_alpha   90.00
_cell.angle_beta   90.00
_cell.angle_gamma   90.00
#
_symmetry.space_group_name_H-M   'P 1'
#
loop_
_entity.id
_entity.type
_entity.pdbx_description
1 polymer ?
#
loop_
_entity_poly.entity_id
_entity_poly.type
_entity_poly.pdbx_seq_one_letter_code
_entity_poly.pdbx_strand_id
1 'polypeptide(L)'
;VLICAFSPAIACLENRDCDIRLNGIGLIADFAEQGDEAVATTVRACLEDGVARVRAAALEALPRLARRGDTATIALVAARLEDHETGVRASAVEALTQIAEE
;
A
#
# COMPACT_ATOMS: atom_id res chain seq x y z
N VAL A 1 12.32 -7.66 15.11
CA VAL A 1 13.50 -6.81 14.81
C VAL A 1 13.21 -5.82 13.68
N LEU A 2 12.21 -6.06 12.82
CA LEU A 2 11.88 -5.22 11.64
C LEU A 2 11.19 -3.87 11.95
N ILE A 3 10.38 -3.76 13.02
CA ILE A 3 9.64 -2.52 13.35
C ILE A 3 10.56 -1.30 13.53
N CYS A 4 11.76 -1.50 14.08
CA CYS A 4 12.71 -0.40 14.30
C CYS A 4 13.31 0.13 12.99
N ALA A 5 13.43 -0.70 11.95
CA ALA A 5 14.02 -0.30 10.66
C ALA A 5 13.08 0.61 9.85
N PHE A 6 11.77 0.40 9.97
CA PHE A 6 10.75 1.18 9.25
C PHE A 6 10.10 2.28 10.07
N SER A 7 10.42 2.42 11.35
CA SER A 7 9.84 3.46 12.23
C SER A 7 9.85 4.88 11.60
N PRO A 8 10.94 5.32 10.94
CA PRO A 8 10.94 6.62 10.25
C PRO A 8 10.02 6.64 9.01
N ALA A 9 10.00 5.57 8.22
CA ALA A 9 9.20 5.49 7.00
C ALA A 9 7.69 5.37 7.31
N ILE A 10 7.32 4.66 8.37
CA ILE A 10 5.97 4.59 8.92
C ILE A 10 5.53 5.98 9.39
N ALA A 11 6.38 6.71 10.11
CA ALA A 11 6.09 8.08 10.52
C ALA A 11 5.89 9.04 9.32
N CYS A 12 6.56 8.79 8.19
CA CYS A 12 6.35 9.57 6.97
C CYS A 12 4.95 9.39 6.39
N LEU A 13 4.25 8.27 6.63
CA LEU A 13 2.91 8.01 6.10
C LEU A 13 1.81 8.87 6.77
N GLU A 14 2.07 9.41 7.96
CA GLU A 14 1.15 10.33 8.65
C GLU A 14 1.45 11.82 8.31
N ASN A 15 2.41 12.09 7.43
CA ASN A 15 2.82 13.44 7.12
C ASN A 15 1.76 14.19 6.29
N ARG A 16 1.57 15.48 6.57
CA ARG A 16 0.65 16.35 5.81
C ARG A 16 1.08 16.50 4.34
N ASP A 17 2.38 16.47 4.09
CA ASP A 17 2.96 16.56 2.75
C ASP A 17 2.84 15.23 2.02
N CYS A 18 2.17 15.24 0.87
CA CYS A 18 1.95 14.03 0.08
C CYS A 18 3.22 13.48 -0.55
N ASP A 19 4.23 14.32 -0.81
CA ASP A 19 5.51 13.88 -1.36
C ASP A 19 6.30 13.10 -0.30
N ILE A 20 6.21 13.50 0.98
CA ILE A 20 6.79 12.75 2.10
C ILE A 20 6.10 11.40 2.26
N ARG A 21 4.76 11.36 2.16
CA ARG A 21 4.02 10.09 2.21
C ARG A 21 4.40 9.16 1.06
N LEU A 22 4.48 9.67 -0.17
CA LEU A 22 4.90 8.91 -1.35
C LEU A 22 6.29 8.30 -1.18
N ASN A 23 7.26 9.10 -0.72
CA ASN A 23 8.61 8.62 -0.45
C ASN A 23 8.62 7.54 0.64
N GLY A 24 7.79 7.68 1.68
CA GLY A 24 7.61 6.67 2.72
C GLY A 24 7.11 5.34 2.15
N ILE A 25 6.09 5.37 1.28
CA ILE A 25 5.56 4.17 0.62
C ILE A 25 6.63 3.52 -0.26
N GLY A 26 7.37 4.31 -1.04
CA GLY A 26 8.44 3.78 -1.90
C GLY A 26 9.54 3.08 -1.10
N LEU A 27 10.02 3.70 -0.02
CA LEU A 27 11.00 3.09 0.87
C LEU A 27 10.49 1.79 1.51
N ILE A 28 9.22 1.78 1.92
CA ILE A 28 8.60 0.55 2.44
C ILE A 28 8.57 -0.53 1.35
N ALA A 29 8.12 -0.20 0.14
CA ALA A 29 7.99 -1.16 -0.96
C ALA A 29 9.32 -1.76 -1.43
N ASP A 30 10.44 -1.05 -1.25
CA ASP A 30 11.77 -1.49 -1.68
C ASP A 30 12.48 -2.37 -0.65
N PHE A 31 12.20 -2.18 0.63
CA PHE A 31 12.97 -2.83 1.70
C PHE A 31 12.15 -3.76 2.59
N ALA A 32 10.82 -3.68 2.60
CA ALA A 32 10.01 -4.49 3.50
C ALA A 32 9.89 -5.93 2.99
N GLU A 33 9.89 -6.86 3.95
CA GLU A 33 9.68 -8.29 3.68
C GLU A 33 8.19 -8.60 3.57
N GLN A 34 7.85 -9.52 2.67
CA GLN A 34 6.48 -9.99 2.51
C GLN A 34 5.96 -10.62 3.81
N GLY A 35 4.74 -10.25 4.21
CA GLY A 35 4.07 -10.77 5.40
C GLY A 35 4.40 -10.04 6.70
N ASP A 36 5.10 -8.89 6.65
CA ASP A 36 5.15 -7.94 7.77
C ASP A 36 3.80 -7.23 7.89
N GLU A 37 2.93 -7.79 8.73
CA GLU A 37 1.55 -7.34 8.91
C GLU A 37 1.46 -5.90 9.42
N ALA A 38 2.42 -5.44 10.23
CA ALA A 38 2.42 -4.08 10.76
C ALA A 38 2.68 -3.07 9.63
N VAL A 39 3.65 -3.38 8.77
CA VAL A 39 3.96 -2.57 7.59
C VAL A 39 2.80 -2.61 6.59
N ALA A 40 2.27 -3.79 6.30
CA ALA A 40 1.12 -3.96 5.40
C ALA A 40 -0.12 -3.20 5.89
N THR A 41 -0.42 -3.24 7.19
CA THR A 41 -1.53 -2.47 7.81
C THR A 41 -1.36 -0.98 7.61
N THR A 42 -0.14 -0.47 7.75
CA THR A 42 0.14 0.96 7.59
C THR A 42 -0.04 1.39 6.13
N VAL A 43 0.45 0.60 5.18
CA VAL A 43 0.26 0.88 3.75
C VAL A 43 -1.21 0.73 3.32
N ARG A 44 -1.96 -0.21 3.91
CA ARG A 44 -3.41 -0.34 3.70
C ARG A 44 -4.15 0.94 4.10
N ALA A 45 -3.73 1.64 5.15
CA ALA A 45 -4.34 2.91 5.54
C ALA A 45 -4.16 3.99 4.46
N CYS A 46 -3.07 3.96 3.69
CA CYS A 46 -2.83 4.88 2.58
C CYS A 46 -3.81 4.68 1.39
N LEU A 47 -4.59 3.59 1.36
CA LEU A 47 -5.65 3.42 0.37
C LEU A 47 -6.83 4.37 0.58
N GLU A 48 -6.97 4.99 1.74
CA GLU A 48 -7.99 6.00 2.06
C GLU A 48 -7.42 7.44 1.97
N ASP A 49 -6.20 7.60 1.48
CA ASP A 49 -5.54 8.90 1.39
C ASP A 49 -6.30 9.85 0.44
N GLY A 50 -6.43 11.12 0.84
CA GLY A 50 -7.10 12.14 0.01
C GLY A 50 -6.37 12.42 -1.31
N VAL A 51 -5.08 12.08 -1.41
CA VAL A 51 -4.27 12.27 -2.62
C VAL A 51 -4.19 10.97 -3.41
N ALA A 52 -4.71 11.00 -4.63
CA ALA A 52 -4.78 9.82 -5.49
C ALA A 52 -3.43 9.17 -5.81
N ARG A 53 -2.36 9.98 -5.93
CA ARG A 53 -1.00 9.45 -6.12
C ARG A 53 -0.57 8.57 -4.95
N VAL A 54 -0.91 8.96 -3.72
CA VAL A 54 -0.59 8.17 -2.51
C VAL A 54 -1.37 6.86 -2.52
N ARG A 55 -2.66 6.90 -2.89
CA ARG A 55 -3.47 5.68 -3.04
C ARG A 55 -2.91 4.74 -4.11
N ALA A 56 -2.53 5.25 -5.27
CA ALA A 56 -1.92 4.47 -6.34
C ALA A 56 -0.58 3.84 -5.90
N ALA A 57 0.30 4.60 -5.25
CA ALA A 57 1.55 4.09 -4.72
C ALA A 57 1.33 2.98 -3.67
N ALA A 58 0.31 3.13 -2.81
CA ALA A 58 -0.06 2.08 -1.87
C ALA A 58 -0.51 0.79 -2.58
N LEU A 59 -1.32 0.91 -3.63
CA LEU A 59 -1.74 -0.22 -4.46
C LEU A 59 -0.55 -0.92 -5.14
N GLU A 60 0.45 -0.16 -5.59
CA GLU A 60 1.68 -0.71 -6.17
C GLU A 60 2.58 -1.41 -5.13
N ALA A 61 2.57 -0.95 -3.88
CA ALA A 61 3.37 -1.52 -2.81
C ALA A 61 2.75 -2.78 -2.20
N LEU A 62 1.42 -2.83 -2.05
CA LEU A 62 0.72 -3.91 -1.34
C LEU A 62 1.00 -5.32 -1.85
N PRO A 63 1.12 -5.59 -3.17
CA PRO A 63 1.48 -6.92 -3.66
C PRO A 63 2.82 -7.46 -3.16
N ARG A 64 3.77 -6.58 -2.82
CA ARG A 64 5.07 -6.97 -2.25
C ARG A 64 4.98 -7.27 -0.75
N LEU A 65 4.03 -6.65 -0.07
CA LEU A 65 3.87 -6.71 1.39
C LEU A 65 2.87 -7.78 1.82
N ALA A 66 1.78 -7.94 1.09
CA ALA A 66 0.70 -8.85 1.43
C ALA A 66 1.10 -10.30 1.14
N ARG A 67 0.63 -11.22 1.98
CA ARG A 67 0.68 -12.64 1.65
C ARG A 67 -0.31 -12.91 0.52
N ARG A 68 0.07 -13.80 -0.41
CA ARG A 68 -0.87 -14.30 -1.43
C ARG A 68 -2.11 -14.89 -0.77
N GLY A 69 -3.27 -14.59 -1.32
CA GLY A 69 -4.56 -15.01 -0.75
C GLY A 69 -4.98 -14.26 0.52
N ASP A 70 -4.30 -13.16 0.90
CA ASP A 70 -4.76 -12.29 2.00
C ASP A 70 -6.08 -11.61 1.64
N THR A 71 -7.17 -12.23 2.08
CA THR A 71 -8.54 -11.78 1.83
C THR A 71 -8.83 -10.38 2.37
N ALA A 72 -8.16 -9.96 3.46
CA ALA A 72 -8.35 -8.65 4.04
C ALA A 72 -7.71 -7.56 3.17
N THR A 73 -6.53 -7.83 2.60
CA THR A 73 -5.90 -6.92 1.62
C THR A 73 -6.68 -6.93 0.31
N ILE A 74 -7.09 -8.10 -0.20
CA ILE A 74 -7.90 -8.23 -1.43
C ILE A 74 -9.17 -7.38 -1.34
N ALA A 75 -9.91 -7.43 -0.22
CA ALA A 75 -11.14 -6.66 -0.06
C ALA A 75 -10.92 -5.14 -0.15
N LEU A 76 -9.84 -4.64 0.45
CA LEU A 76 -9.51 -3.21 0.42
C LEU A 76 -9.04 -2.75 -0.96
N VAL A 77 -8.22 -3.56 -1.62
CA VAL A 77 -7.78 -3.28 -3.00
C VAL A 77 -8.99 -3.32 -3.94
N ALA A 78 -9.91 -4.27 -3.78
CA ALA A 78 -11.13 -4.35 -4.57
C ALA A 78 -12.04 -3.12 -4.39
N ALA A 79 -12.10 -2.54 -3.18
CA ALA A 79 -12.84 -1.30 -2.95
C ALA A 79 -12.27 -0.09 -3.73
N ARG A 80 -11.03 -0.15 -4.22
CA ARG A 80 -10.42 0.88 -5.08
C ARG A 80 -10.76 0.73 -6.56
N LEU A 81 -11.45 -0.33 -6.97
CA LEU A 81 -12.00 -0.45 -8.33
C LEU A 81 -13.10 0.59 -8.64
N GLU A 82 -13.70 1.17 -7.60
CA GLU A 82 -14.69 2.24 -7.71
C GLU A 82 -14.12 3.63 -7.42
N ASP A 83 -12.79 3.76 -7.32
CA ASP A 83 -12.13 5.05 -7.06
C ASP A 83 -12.42 6.07 -8.17
N HIS A 84 -12.54 7.35 -7.81
CA HIS A 84 -12.81 8.43 -8.76
C HIS A 84 -11.69 8.60 -9.80
N GLU A 85 -10.43 8.37 -9.41
CA GLU A 85 -9.29 8.48 -10.31
C GLU A 85 -9.10 7.23 -11.15
N THR A 86 -8.99 7.40 -12.47
CA THR A 86 -8.73 6.31 -13.42
C THR A 86 -7.42 5.58 -13.12
N GLY A 87 -6.38 6.31 -12.70
CA GLY A 87 -5.08 5.73 -12.37
C GLY A 87 -5.16 4.79 -11.17
N VAL A 88 -5.90 5.19 -10.13
CA VAL A 88 -6.09 4.36 -8.93
C VAL A 88 -6.87 3.09 -9.27
N ARG A 89 -7.91 3.19 -10.10
CA ARG A 89 -8.64 1.99 -10.57
C ARG A 89 -7.74 1.02 -11.34
N ALA A 90 -6.86 1.54 -12.21
CA ALA A 90 -5.91 0.72 -12.96
C ALA A 90 -4.93 0.00 -12.03
N SER A 91 -4.30 0.73 -11.10
CA SER A 91 -3.41 0.16 -10.09
C SER A 91 -4.12 -0.89 -9.22
N ALA A 92 -5.41 -0.72 -8.93
CA ALA A 92 -6.18 -1.69 -8.16
C ALA A 92 -6.39 -3.01 -8.91
N VAL A 93 -6.67 -2.97 -10.22
CA VAL A 93 -6.77 -4.17 -11.06
C VAL A 93 -5.43 -4.92 -11.09
N GLU A 94 -4.33 -4.19 -11.30
CA GLU A 94 -2.98 -4.78 -11.33
C GLU A 94 -2.55 -5.35 -9.97
N ALA A 95 -2.92 -4.69 -8.87
CA ALA A 95 -2.63 -5.19 -7.55
C ALA A 95 -3.41 -6.48 -7.26
N LEU A 96 -4.70 -6.54 -7.61
CA LEU A 96 -5.55 -7.72 -7.42
C LEU A 96 -5.00 -8.95 -8.14
N THR A 97 -4.52 -8.80 -9.38
CA THR A 97 -3.99 -9.93 -10.15
C THR A 97 -2.75 -10.53 -9.48
N GLN A 98 -1.95 -9.72 -8.78
CA GLN A 98 -0.74 -10.19 -8.11
C GLN A 98 -1.01 -10.86 -6.74
N ILE A 99 -2.02 -10.39 -6.01
CA ILE A 99 -2.34 -10.91 -4.66
C ILE A 99 -3.38 -12.04 -4.66
N ALA A 100 -4.20 -12.16 -5.71
CA ALA A 100 -5.26 -13.16 -5.80
C ALA A 100 -4.79 -14.53 -6.32
N GLU A 101 -3.59 -14.63 -6.88
CA GLU A 101 -3.04 -15.92 -7.33
C GLU A 101 -2.65 -16.81 -6.14
N GLU A 102 -3.20 -18.04 -6.13
CA GLU A 102 -2.85 -19.19 -5.26
C GLU A 102 -1.58 -19.90 -5.74
#